data_AF-A0A846T343-F1
#
_entry.id   AF-A0A846T343-F1
#
_cell.length_a   1.000
_cell.length_b   1.000
_cell.length_c   1.000
_cell.angle_alpha   90.00
_cell.angle_beta   90.00
_cell.angle_gamma   90.00
#
_symmetry.space_group_name_H-M   'P 1'
#
loop_
_entity.id
_entity.type
_entity.pdbx_description
1 polymer ?
#
loop_
_entity_poly.entity_id
_entity_poly.type
_entity_poly.pdbx_seq_one_letter_code
_entity_poly.pdbx_strand_id
1 'polypeptide(L)'
;MQHRTRTGGANDPSGRRYGGRVEKLILPRARGFSRIEGSKHPAINFIVGETRQKFQDNLEQHLRSKARSSGVAIKSVLIRNIATPDAISSVVRDREVSVQNARKFEQQIEQARSLAELTRQEMLAQQNQEKVAAETRRIQAVIRAEQDLAVQVTAANRELEVARLENQAAAAQAEAILAKAQADRDVIALNNQAQAQVIASQVRAFKTGINLARYAFYQKLGPRIGTLIGSDTPDSFGGLFQPYWSKEAKP
;
A
#
# COMPACT_ATOMS: atom_id res chain seq x y z
N MET A 1 -9.95 -84.06 3.38
CA MET A 1 -9.52 -85.44 3.72
C MET A 1 -8.76 -85.40 5.05
N GLN A 2 -8.96 -86.44 5.87
CA GLN A 2 -8.29 -86.74 7.16
C GLN A 2 -8.66 -85.85 8.36
N HIS A 3 -9.67 -86.30 9.11
CA HIS A 3 -9.92 -85.87 10.48
C HIS A 3 -8.83 -86.42 11.42
N ARG A 4 -7.92 -85.56 11.87
CA ARG A 4 -7.16 -85.79 13.11
C ARG A 4 -7.78 -84.96 14.22
N THR A 5 -8.67 -85.55 15.00
CA THR A 5 -9.06 -85.02 16.30
C THR A 5 -7.97 -85.37 17.31
N ARG A 6 -7.09 -84.40 17.60
CA ARG A 6 -6.18 -84.43 18.73
C ARG A 6 -7.03 -84.19 19.98
N THR A 7 -7.30 -85.23 20.75
CA THR A 7 -7.94 -85.16 22.07
C THR A 7 -6.97 -84.50 23.05
N GLY A 8 -7.12 -83.19 23.26
CA GLY A 8 -6.55 -82.49 24.40
C GLY A 8 -7.41 -82.79 25.63
N GLY A 9 -6.90 -83.64 26.52
CA GLY A 9 -7.53 -83.93 27.80
C GLY A 9 -7.39 -82.74 28.76
N ALA A 10 -8.52 -82.16 29.16
CA ALA A 10 -8.64 -81.46 30.42
C ALA A 10 -9.18 -82.47 31.43
N ASN A 11 -8.38 -82.78 32.46
CA ASN A 11 -8.76 -83.67 33.55
C ASN A 11 -9.86 -83.01 34.41
N ASP A 12 -11.06 -83.60 34.36
CA ASP A 12 -12.14 -83.41 35.35
C ASP A 12 -12.04 -84.56 36.37
N PRO A 13 -11.98 -84.28 37.69
CA PRO A 13 -11.76 -85.30 38.72
C PRO A 13 -13.00 -86.18 39.01
N SER A 14 -14.10 -86.03 38.28
CA SER A 14 -15.28 -86.88 38.41
C SER A 14 -15.41 -87.86 37.23
N GLY A 15 -14.70 -88.99 37.33
CA GLY A 15 -14.64 -90.06 36.32
C GLY A 15 -15.96 -90.78 36.02
N ARG A 16 -16.93 -90.09 35.40
CA ARG A 16 -18.09 -90.69 34.75
C ARG A 16 -18.08 -90.41 33.26
N ARG A 17 -17.90 -91.47 32.45
CA ARG A 17 -17.98 -91.47 30.99
C ARG A 17 -19.40 -91.15 30.49
N TYR A 18 -19.84 -89.89 30.60
CA TYR A 18 -21.09 -89.40 29.99
C TYR A 18 -20.91 -88.94 28.53
N GLY A 19 -19.66 -88.80 28.04
CA GLY A 19 -19.38 -88.32 26.68
C GLY A 19 -19.93 -89.20 25.56
N GLY A 20 -19.90 -90.52 25.69
CA GLY A 20 -20.19 -91.43 24.57
C GLY A 20 -21.66 -91.55 24.13
N ARG A 21 -22.64 -91.21 24.99
CA ARG A 21 -24.08 -91.26 24.64
C ARG A 21 -24.60 -89.94 24.09
N VAL A 22 -24.18 -88.83 24.69
CA VAL A 22 -24.56 -87.47 24.24
C VAL A 22 -23.95 -87.17 22.89
N GLU A 23 -22.68 -87.54 22.68
CA GLU A 23 -21.98 -87.36 21.42
C GLU A 23 -22.64 -88.12 20.26
N LYS A 24 -23.07 -89.36 20.50
CA LYS A 24 -23.76 -90.20 19.51
C LYS A 24 -25.18 -89.74 19.18
N LEU A 25 -25.84 -88.98 20.07
CA LEU A 25 -27.21 -88.52 19.87
C LEU A 25 -27.30 -87.10 19.29
N ILE A 26 -26.43 -86.20 19.74
CA ILE A 26 -26.46 -84.78 19.38
C ILE A 26 -25.63 -84.49 18.12
N LEU A 27 -24.45 -85.10 17.96
CA LEU A 27 -23.61 -84.81 16.79
C LEU A 27 -24.28 -85.19 15.45
N PRO A 28 -24.98 -86.32 15.30
CA PRO A 28 -25.67 -86.62 14.04
C PRO A 28 -26.74 -85.58 13.71
N ARG A 29 -27.46 -85.09 14.72
CA ARG A 29 -28.51 -84.07 14.56
C ARG A 29 -27.91 -82.71 14.20
N ALA A 30 -26.83 -82.32 14.88
CA ALA A 30 -26.10 -81.09 14.57
C ALA A 30 -25.52 -81.13 13.15
N ARG A 31 -24.87 -82.25 12.77
CA ARG A 31 -24.33 -82.44 11.40
C ARG A 31 -25.42 -82.41 10.33
N GLY A 32 -26.56 -83.05 10.58
CA GLY A 32 -27.70 -83.04 9.67
C GLY A 32 -28.24 -81.63 9.44
N PHE A 33 -28.43 -80.86 10.52
CA PHE A 33 -28.86 -79.46 10.42
C PHE A 33 -27.81 -78.59 9.71
N SER A 34 -26.52 -78.72 10.08
CA SER A 34 -25.44 -77.99 9.42
C SER A 34 -25.34 -78.28 7.93
N ARG A 35 -25.64 -79.51 7.49
CA ARG A 35 -25.66 -79.86 6.07
C ARG A 35 -26.83 -79.21 5.32
N ILE A 36 -28.02 -79.18 5.92
CA ILE A 36 -29.24 -78.64 5.29
C ILE A 36 -29.21 -77.11 5.27
N GLU A 37 -28.90 -76.48 6.40
CA GLU A 37 -28.80 -75.02 6.47
C GLU A 37 -27.56 -74.50 5.74
N GLY A 38 -26.47 -75.26 5.76
CA GLY A 38 -25.26 -74.93 5.01
C GLY A 38 -25.45 -74.96 3.49
N SER A 39 -26.39 -75.76 2.96
CA SER A 39 -26.66 -75.80 1.51
C SER A 39 -27.63 -74.71 1.04
N LYS A 40 -28.35 -74.03 1.95
CA LYS A 40 -29.28 -72.95 1.61
C LYS A 40 -28.58 -71.61 1.37
N HIS A 41 -27.34 -71.46 1.82
CA HIS A 41 -26.61 -70.20 1.74
C HIS A 41 -25.25 -70.41 1.07
N PRO A 42 -24.82 -69.48 0.18
CA PRO A 42 -23.46 -69.49 -0.35
C PRO A 42 -22.42 -69.47 0.77
N ALA A 43 -21.31 -70.18 0.56
CA ALA A 43 -20.19 -70.25 1.53
C ALA A 43 -19.68 -68.85 1.94
N ILE A 44 -19.78 -67.87 1.05
CA ILE A 44 -19.44 -66.46 1.25
C ILE A 44 -20.24 -65.84 2.41
N ASN A 45 -21.51 -66.19 2.56
CA ASN A 45 -22.37 -65.56 3.56
C ASN A 45 -21.94 -65.94 4.98
N PHE A 46 -21.40 -67.15 5.19
CA PHE A 46 -20.92 -67.63 6.49
C PHE A 46 -19.57 -67.04 6.93
N ILE A 47 -18.84 -66.40 6.00
CA ILE A 47 -17.59 -65.67 6.29
C ILE A 47 -17.92 -64.31 6.93
N VAL A 48 -19.02 -63.70 6.52
CA VAL A 48 -19.49 -62.39 7.04
C VAL A 48 -20.13 -62.60 8.42
N GLY A 49 -19.68 -61.81 9.41
CA GLY A 49 -20.03 -62.01 10.83
C GLY A 49 -21.54 -62.03 11.15
N GLU A 50 -22.35 -61.29 10.37
CA GLU A 50 -23.81 -61.21 10.59
C GLU A 50 -24.55 -62.52 10.30
N THR A 51 -24.17 -63.26 9.26
CA THR A 51 -24.81 -64.55 8.93
C THR A 51 -24.35 -65.66 9.88
N ARG A 52 -23.11 -65.55 10.40
CA ARG A 52 -22.56 -66.50 11.37
C ARG A 52 -23.42 -66.51 12.64
N GLN A 53 -23.80 -65.34 13.15
CA GLN A 53 -24.63 -65.23 14.34
C GLN A 53 -26.01 -65.85 14.11
N LYS A 54 -26.68 -65.49 13.01
CA LYS A 54 -28.00 -66.05 12.66
C LYS A 54 -28.00 -67.57 12.55
N PHE A 55 -26.94 -68.16 11.99
CA PHE A 55 -26.81 -69.61 11.91
C PHE A 55 -26.57 -70.24 13.30
N GLN A 56 -25.78 -69.62 14.17
CA GLN A 56 -25.60 -70.08 15.55
C GLN A 56 -26.93 -70.10 16.30
N ASP A 57 -27.70 -69.01 16.20
CA ASP A 57 -29.00 -68.88 16.85
C ASP A 57 -29.99 -69.96 16.36
N ASN A 58 -30.06 -70.17 15.04
CA ASN A 58 -30.92 -71.17 14.42
C ASN A 58 -30.52 -72.60 14.81
N LEU A 59 -29.21 -72.91 14.83
CA LEU A 59 -28.69 -74.21 15.24
C LEU A 59 -28.96 -74.46 16.72
N GLU A 60 -28.78 -73.45 17.57
CA GLU A 60 -29.05 -73.53 18.99
C GLU A 60 -30.54 -73.81 19.24
N GLN A 61 -31.44 -73.07 18.60
CA GLN A 61 -32.88 -73.29 18.71
C GLN A 61 -33.29 -74.70 18.25
N HIS A 62 -32.74 -75.15 17.11
CA HIS A 62 -33.02 -76.48 16.57
C HIS A 62 -32.58 -77.59 17.53
N LEU A 63 -31.37 -77.48 18.08
CA LEU A 63 -30.85 -78.48 19.00
C LEU A 63 -31.58 -78.44 20.35
N ARG A 64 -31.93 -77.26 20.88
CA ARG A 64 -32.73 -77.12 22.12
C ARG A 64 -34.09 -77.78 21.99
N SER A 65 -34.79 -77.59 20.86
CA SER A 65 -36.12 -78.19 20.64
C SER A 65 -36.07 -79.72 20.65
N LYS A 66 -35.06 -80.32 19.99
CA LYS A 66 -34.91 -81.77 19.86
C LYS A 66 -34.22 -82.46 21.04
N ALA A 67 -33.46 -81.73 21.86
CA ALA A 67 -32.77 -82.29 23.02
C ALA A 67 -33.69 -82.45 24.25
N ARG A 68 -34.79 -81.69 24.32
CA ARG A 68 -35.83 -81.81 25.35
C ARG A 68 -36.41 -83.22 25.44
N SER A 69 -36.68 -83.86 24.30
CA SER A 69 -37.21 -85.22 24.23
C SER A 69 -36.20 -86.31 24.62
N SER A 70 -34.95 -85.95 24.87
CA SER A 70 -33.85 -86.88 25.15
C SER A 70 -33.18 -86.62 26.51
N GLY A 71 -33.75 -85.74 27.34
CA GLY A 71 -33.27 -85.45 28.69
C GLY A 71 -31.95 -84.67 28.77
N VAL A 72 -31.52 -84.01 27.68
CA VAL A 72 -30.27 -83.24 27.64
C VAL A 72 -30.55 -81.74 27.52
N ALA A 73 -29.97 -80.94 28.42
CA ALA A 73 -30.06 -79.48 28.39
C ALA A 73 -28.85 -78.86 27.66
N ILE A 74 -29.10 -78.16 26.56
CA ILE A 74 -28.08 -77.44 25.80
C ILE A 74 -28.02 -75.99 26.31
N LYS A 75 -26.86 -75.56 26.80
CA LYS A 75 -26.66 -74.22 27.39
C LYS A 75 -26.30 -73.16 26.36
N SER A 76 -25.46 -73.50 25.39
CA SER A 76 -25.07 -72.61 24.27
C SER A 76 -24.45 -73.44 23.15
N VAL A 77 -24.53 -72.94 21.91
CA VAL A 77 -23.86 -73.54 20.75
C VAL A 77 -22.96 -72.49 20.10
N LEU A 78 -21.67 -72.78 20.01
CA LEU A 78 -20.68 -71.87 19.42
C LEU A 78 -19.98 -72.55 18.25
N ILE A 79 -19.95 -71.85 17.11
CA ILE A 79 -19.15 -72.28 15.95
C ILE A 79 -17.74 -71.73 16.13
N ARG A 80 -16.78 -72.64 16.31
CA ARG A 80 -15.38 -72.27 16.53
C ARG A 80 -14.62 -71.95 15.25
N ASN A 81 -14.89 -72.67 14.17
CA ASN A 81 -14.19 -72.49 12.91
C ASN A 81 -15.11 -72.81 11.73
N ILE A 82 -15.02 -72.00 10.68
CA ILE A 82 -15.66 -72.22 9.39
C ILE A 82 -14.53 -72.29 8.38
N ALA A 83 -14.26 -73.48 7.85
CA ALA A 83 -13.23 -73.69 6.86
C ALA A 83 -13.86 -73.63 5.46
N THR A 84 -13.61 -72.53 4.73
CA THR A 84 -13.94 -72.41 3.31
C THR A 84 -12.68 -72.65 2.47
N PRO A 85 -12.78 -73.26 1.27
CA PRO A 85 -11.63 -73.40 0.38
C PRO A 85 -10.98 -72.05 0.04
N ASP A 86 -9.65 -72.00 0.04
CA ASP A 86 -8.87 -70.77 -0.14
C ASP A 86 -9.20 -70.03 -1.43
N ALA A 87 -9.54 -70.76 -2.50
CA ALA A 87 -9.89 -70.20 -3.80
C ALA A 87 -11.08 -69.22 -3.78
N ILE A 88 -12.00 -69.35 -2.81
CA ILE A 88 -13.13 -68.43 -2.66
C ILE A 88 -12.78 -67.31 -1.67
N SER A 89 -12.00 -67.64 -0.62
CA SER A 89 -11.60 -66.68 0.41
C SER A 89 -10.65 -65.61 -0.11
N SER A 90 -9.74 -65.95 -1.04
CA SER A 90 -8.83 -64.99 -1.66
C SER A 90 -9.60 -63.95 -2.46
N VAL A 91 -10.53 -64.37 -3.32
CA VAL A 91 -11.32 -63.48 -4.19
C VAL A 91 -12.15 -62.47 -3.38
N VAL A 92 -12.77 -62.88 -2.28
CA VAL A 92 -13.55 -61.97 -1.43
C VAL A 92 -12.62 -60.98 -0.71
N ARG A 93 -11.48 -61.44 -0.20
CA ARG A 93 -10.49 -60.59 0.47
C ARG A 93 -9.89 -59.57 -0.50
N ASP A 94 -9.50 -60.01 -1.68
CA ASP A 94 -8.91 -59.15 -2.71
C ASP A 94 -9.91 -58.10 -3.20
N ARG A 95 -11.19 -58.48 -3.31
CA ARG A 95 -12.27 -57.53 -3.63
C ARG A 95 -12.46 -56.48 -2.55
N GLU A 96 -12.50 -56.89 -1.27
CA GLU A 96 -12.62 -55.94 -0.16
C GLU A 96 -11.41 -55.00 -0.09
N VAL A 97 -10.20 -55.54 -0.21
CA VAL A 97 -8.96 -54.74 -0.29
C VAL A 97 -9.01 -53.77 -1.45
N SER A 98 -9.51 -54.19 -2.62
CA SER A 98 -9.66 -53.31 -3.79
C SER A 98 -10.65 -52.18 -3.56
N VAL A 99 -11.78 -52.43 -2.89
CA VAL A 99 -12.76 -51.39 -2.53
C VAL A 99 -12.17 -50.40 -1.53
N GLN A 100 -11.44 -50.88 -0.52
CA GLN A 100 -10.77 -50.01 0.45
C GLN A 100 -9.66 -49.17 -0.20
N ASN A 101 -8.86 -49.78 -1.09
CA ASN A 101 -7.83 -49.07 -1.85
C ASN A 101 -8.45 -48.02 -2.78
N ALA A 102 -9.55 -48.33 -3.47
CA ALA A 102 -10.26 -47.38 -4.31
C ALA A 102 -10.72 -46.15 -3.50
N ARG A 103 -11.35 -46.36 -2.33
CA ARG A 103 -11.74 -45.27 -1.41
C ARG A 103 -10.55 -44.45 -0.94
N LYS A 104 -9.43 -45.11 -0.61
CA LYS A 104 -8.19 -44.43 -0.19
C LYS A 104 -7.63 -43.57 -1.32
N PHE A 105 -7.58 -44.08 -2.54
CA PHE A 105 -7.08 -43.32 -3.69
C PHE A 105 -7.99 -42.16 -4.04
N GLU A 106 -9.32 -42.34 -3.97
CA GLU A 106 -10.28 -41.25 -4.16
C GLU A 106 -10.03 -40.10 -3.17
N GLN A 107 -9.89 -40.41 -1.88
CA GLN A 107 -9.55 -39.41 -0.85
C GLN A 107 -8.19 -38.75 -1.13
N GLN A 108 -7.17 -39.51 -1.54
CA GLN A 108 -5.86 -38.95 -1.88
C GLN A 108 -5.93 -38.03 -3.11
N ILE A 109 -6.75 -38.38 -4.11
CA ILE A 109 -6.96 -37.55 -5.31
C ILE A 109 -7.65 -36.24 -4.93
N GLU A 110 -8.71 -36.28 -4.10
CA GLU A 110 -9.39 -35.08 -3.62
C GLU A 110 -8.49 -34.17 -2.80
N GLN A 111 -7.68 -34.74 -1.90
CA GLN A 111 -6.69 -34.00 -1.13
C GLN A 111 -5.64 -33.35 -2.04
N ALA A 112 -5.11 -34.10 -3.02
CA ALA A 112 -4.14 -33.59 -3.97
C ALA A 112 -4.72 -32.46 -4.84
N ARG A 113 -5.97 -32.59 -5.28
CA ARG A 113 -6.69 -31.53 -6.01
C ARG A 113 -6.87 -30.28 -5.15
N SER A 114 -7.33 -30.44 -3.92
CA SER A 114 -7.55 -29.34 -2.98
C SER A 114 -6.25 -28.59 -2.68
N LEU A 115 -5.15 -29.33 -2.48
CA LEU A 115 -3.83 -28.74 -2.25
C LEU A 115 -3.32 -28.01 -3.50
N ALA A 116 -3.49 -28.60 -4.69
CA ALA A 116 -3.11 -27.95 -5.94
C ALA A 116 -3.91 -26.66 -6.19
N GLU A 117 -5.21 -26.65 -5.87
CA GLU A 117 -6.05 -25.46 -5.94
C GLU A 117 -5.61 -24.39 -4.93
N LEU A 118 -5.34 -24.77 -3.68
CA LEU A 118 -4.84 -23.85 -2.66
C LEU A 118 -3.50 -23.24 -3.08
N THR A 119 -2.53 -24.05 -3.50
CA THR A 119 -1.23 -23.54 -3.97
C THR A 119 -1.40 -22.62 -5.18
N ARG A 120 -2.31 -22.94 -6.11
CA ARG A 120 -2.61 -22.05 -7.24
C ARG A 120 -3.17 -20.71 -6.76
N GLN A 121 -4.07 -20.71 -5.79
CA GLN A 121 -4.65 -19.50 -5.21
C GLN A 121 -3.58 -18.67 -4.47
N GLU A 122 -2.74 -19.30 -3.67
CA GLU A 122 -1.62 -18.65 -2.96
C GLU A 122 -0.63 -18.01 -3.94
N MET A 123 -0.22 -18.74 -4.99
CA MET A 123 0.67 -18.22 -6.02
C MET A 123 0.07 -17.04 -6.77
N LEU A 124 -1.24 -17.08 -7.10
CA LEU A 124 -1.94 -15.95 -7.72
C LEU A 124 -2.04 -14.76 -6.78
N ALA A 125 -2.31 -15.00 -5.49
CA ALA A 125 -2.36 -13.95 -4.48
C ALA A 125 -1.00 -13.27 -4.33
N GLN A 126 0.08 -14.04 -4.24
CA GLN A 126 1.45 -13.52 -4.17
C GLN A 126 1.82 -12.74 -5.43
N GLN A 127 1.54 -13.28 -6.62
CA GLN A 127 1.79 -12.58 -7.87
C GLN A 127 1.02 -11.25 -7.95
N ASN A 128 -0.24 -11.24 -7.52
CA ASN A 128 -1.06 -10.02 -7.49
C ASN A 128 -0.53 -9.02 -6.48
N GLN A 129 -0.09 -9.46 -5.31
CA GLN A 129 0.54 -8.60 -4.31
C GLN A 129 1.82 -7.94 -4.86
N GLU A 130 2.68 -8.71 -5.53
CA GLU A 130 3.90 -8.20 -6.16
C GLU A 130 3.59 -7.20 -7.28
N LYS A 131 2.59 -7.50 -8.13
CA LYS A 131 2.12 -6.59 -9.19
C LYS A 131 1.61 -5.27 -8.60
N VAL A 132 0.73 -5.33 -7.59
CA VAL A 132 0.17 -4.14 -6.93
C VAL A 132 1.27 -3.32 -6.26
N ALA A 133 2.24 -3.96 -5.61
CA ALA A 133 3.37 -3.27 -4.99
C ALA A 133 4.27 -2.59 -6.04
N ALA A 134 4.53 -3.23 -7.17
CA ALA A 134 5.29 -2.64 -8.28
C ALA A 134 4.53 -1.46 -8.91
N GLU A 135 3.23 -1.61 -9.15
CA GLU A 135 2.39 -0.54 -9.70
C GLU A 135 2.27 0.64 -8.74
N THR A 136 2.11 0.39 -7.45
CA THR A 136 2.09 1.43 -6.42
C THR A 136 3.40 2.21 -6.41
N ARG A 137 4.56 1.54 -6.48
CA ARG A 137 5.86 2.21 -6.59
C ARG A 137 5.96 3.08 -7.85
N ARG A 138 5.48 2.58 -8.99
CA ARG A 138 5.43 3.33 -10.25
C ARG A 138 4.56 4.58 -10.13
N ILE A 139 3.35 4.44 -9.59
CA ILE A 139 2.42 5.56 -9.38
C ILE A 139 3.02 6.59 -8.43
N GLN A 140 3.59 6.16 -7.31
CA GLN A 140 4.25 7.07 -6.36
C GLN A 140 5.42 7.82 -7.01
N ALA A 141 6.22 7.17 -7.84
CA ALA A 141 7.32 7.82 -8.57
C ALA A 141 6.81 8.87 -9.56
N VAL A 142 5.74 8.56 -10.31
CA VAL A 142 5.10 9.51 -11.24
C VAL A 142 4.51 10.70 -10.48
N ILE A 143 3.74 10.46 -9.41
CA ILE A 143 3.15 11.52 -8.59
C ILE A 143 4.23 12.45 -8.02
N ARG A 144 5.34 11.90 -7.52
CA ARG A 144 6.46 12.72 -7.02
C ARG A 144 7.07 13.56 -8.14
N ALA A 145 7.33 12.96 -9.30
CA ALA A 145 7.87 13.69 -10.44
C ALA A 145 6.93 14.81 -10.93
N GLU A 146 5.61 14.57 -10.96
CA GLU A 146 4.60 15.57 -11.29
C GLU A 146 4.53 16.69 -10.24
N GLN A 147 4.62 16.35 -8.95
CA GLN A 147 4.66 17.32 -7.86
C GLN A 147 5.92 18.20 -7.93
N ASP A 148 7.09 17.59 -8.15
CA ASP A 148 8.36 18.32 -8.28
C ASP A 148 8.32 19.25 -9.50
N LEU A 149 7.80 18.78 -10.63
CA LEU A 149 7.60 19.60 -11.82
C LEU A 149 6.65 20.77 -11.54
N ALA A 150 5.53 20.53 -10.86
CA ALA A 150 4.56 21.58 -10.52
C ALA A 150 5.18 22.65 -9.60
N VAL A 151 6.00 22.24 -8.62
CA VAL A 151 6.75 23.16 -7.75
C VAL A 151 7.74 24.00 -8.57
N GLN A 152 8.51 23.38 -9.46
CA GLN A 152 9.47 24.09 -10.31
C GLN A 152 8.79 25.08 -11.26
N VAL A 153 7.69 24.69 -11.90
CA VAL A 153 6.91 25.58 -12.77
C VAL A 153 6.32 26.75 -11.99
N THR A 154 5.79 26.49 -10.79
CA THR A 154 5.26 27.55 -9.92
C THR A 154 6.34 28.52 -9.49
N ALA A 155 7.52 28.02 -9.12
CA ALA A 155 8.67 28.85 -8.77
C ALA A 155 9.13 29.71 -9.96
N ALA A 156 9.29 29.10 -11.14
CA ALA A 156 9.67 29.81 -12.36
C ALA A 156 8.66 30.89 -12.77
N ASN A 157 7.35 30.60 -12.66
CA ASN A 157 6.30 31.59 -12.93
C ASN A 157 6.35 32.75 -11.93
N ARG A 158 6.58 32.46 -10.64
CA ARG A 158 6.72 33.49 -9.61
C ARG A 158 7.94 34.38 -9.88
N GLU A 159 9.08 33.80 -10.22
CA GLU A 159 10.29 34.56 -10.58
C GLU A 159 10.04 35.45 -11.80
N LEU A 160 9.35 34.93 -12.82
CA LEU A 160 8.96 35.70 -14.00
C LEU A 160 8.02 36.87 -13.65
N GLU A 161 7.05 36.66 -12.76
CA GLU A 161 6.15 37.71 -12.29
C GLU A 161 6.89 38.78 -11.50
N VAL A 162 7.81 38.41 -10.61
CA VAL A 162 8.65 39.36 -9.86
C VAL A 162 9.51 40.18 -10.83
N ALA A 163 10.19 39.53 -11.78
CA ALA A 163 11.03 40.22 -12.77
C ALA A 163 10.20 41.19 -13.64
N ARG A 164 8.96 40.82 -14.00
CA ARG A 164 8.04 41.72 -14.71
C ARG A 164 7.65 42.93 -13.87
N LEU A 165 7.33 42.71 -12.60
CA LEU A 165 6.98 43.79 -11.67
C LEU A 165 8.15 44.74 -11.45
N GLU A 166 9.36 44.21 -11.26
CA GLU A 166 10.58 45.00 -11.12
C GLU A 166 10.87 45.83 -12.36
N ASN A 167 10.71 45.25 -13.55
CA ASN A 167 10.87 45.99 -14.81
C ASN A 167 9.84 47.13 -14.93
N GLN A 168 8.58 46.87 -14.62
CA GLN A 168 7.53 47.91 -14.59
C GLN A 168 7.83 48.99 -13.55
N ALA A 169 8.28 48.61 -12.35
CA ALA A 169 8.64 49.55 -11.30
C ALA A 169 9.85 50.41 -11.71
N ALA A 170 10.87 49.82 -12.33
CA ALA A 170 12.03 50.53 -12.85
C ALA A 170 11.64 51.52 -13.96
N ALA A 171 10.74 51.12 -14.87
CA ALA A 171 10.19 52.01 -15.90
C ALA A 171 9.43 53.19 -15.28
N ALA A 172 8.51 52.92 -14.34
CA ALA A 172 7.76 53.96 -13.65
C ALA A 172 8.67 54.91 -12.83
N GLN A 173 9.72 54.37 -12.20
CA GLN A 173 10.72 55.18 -11.50
C GLN A 173 11.51 56.06 -12.46
N ALA A 174 11.92 55.54 -13.62
CA ALA A 174 12.61 56.32 -14.64
C ALA A 174 11.72 57.47 -15.16
N GLU A 175 10.45 57.18 -15.44
CA GLU A 175 9.46 58.20 -15.83
C GLU A 175 9.28 59.26 -14.74
N ALA A 176 9.16 58.85 -13.47
CA ALA A 176 9.04 59.78 -12.35
C ALA A 176 10.28 60.67 -12.18
N ILE A 177 11.49 60.12 -12.37
CA ILE A 177 12.74 60.90 -12.33
C ILE A 177 12.79 61.91 -13.48
N LEU A 178 12.43 61.51 -14.70
CA LEU A 178 12.39 62.41 -15.85
C LEU A 178 11.37 63.53 -15.67
N ALA A 179 10.16 63.19 -15.20
CA ALA A 179 9.12 64.17 -14.93
C ALA A 179 9.55 65.16 -13.84
N LYS A 180 10.18 64.68 -12.77
CA LYS A 180 10.74 65.53 -11.72
C LYS A 180 11.84 66.44 -12.24
N ALA A 181 12.77 65.91 -13.04
CA ALA A 181 13.86 66.69 -13.64
C ALA A 181 13.34 67.77 -14.60
N GLN A 182 12.28 67.48 -15.37
CA GLN A 182 11.60 68.47 -16.21
C GLN A 182 10.95 69.57 -15.36
N ALA A 183 10.22 69.21 -14.30
CA ALA A 183 9.61 70.17 -13.40
C ALA A 183 10.66 71.08 -12.72
N ASP A 184 11.76 70.51 -12.22
CA ASP A 184 12.85 71.27 -11.61
C ASP A 184 13.50 72.23 -12.61
N ARG A 185 13.71 71.76 -13.85
CA ARG A 185 14.21 72.61 -14.96
C ARG A 185 13.28 73.77 -15.23
N ASP A 186 11.97 73.53 -15.30
CA ASP A 186 10.97 74.57 -15.59
C ASP A 186 10.89 75.59 -14.46
N VAL A 187 10.94 75.15 -13.19
CA VAL A 187 11.00 76.06 -12.03
C VAL A 187 12.25 76.95 -12.09
N ILE A 188 13.43 76.38 -12.41
CA ILE A 188 14.67 77.16 -12.56
C ILE A 188 14.55 78.14 -13.73
N ALA A 189 14.02 77.71 -14.87
CA ALA A 189 13.83 78.56 -16.04
C ALA A 189 12.91 79.74 -15.75
N LEU A 190 11.75 79.48 -15.10
CA LEU A 190 10.79 80.50 -14.69
C LEU A 190 11.39 81.47 -13.66
N ASN A 191 12.13 80.97 -12.68
CA ASN A 191 12.82 81.81 -11.70
C ASN A 191 13.88 82.70 -12.35
N ASN A 192 14.70 82.15 -13.25
CA ASN A 192 15.71 82.92 -13.99
C ASN A 192 15.04 83.98 -14.88
N GLN A 193 13.93 83.64 -15.54
CA GLN A 193 13.16 84.58 -16.35
C GLN A 193 12.54 85.70 -15.49
N ALA A 194 11.98 85.36 -14.33
CA ALA A 194 11.42 86.34 -13.39
C ALA A 194 12.51 87.29 -12.85
N GLN A 195 13.67 86.76 -12.44
CA GLN A 195 14.80 87.58 -12.01
C GLN A 195 15.32 88.49 -13.14
N ALA A 196 15.45 87.96 -14.36
CA ALA A 196 15.85 88.74 -15.52
C ALA A 196 14.83 89.86 -15.82
N GLN A 197 13.53 89.60 -15.68
CA GLN A 197 12.48 90.61 -15.84
C GLN A 197 12.54 91.69 -14.75
N VAL A 198 12.81 91.33 -13.50
CA VAL A 198 13.01 92.30 -12.40
C VAL A 198 14.20 93.20 -12.70
N ILE A 199 15.35 92.62 -13.08
CA ILE A 199 16.54 93.38 -13.46
C ILE A 199 16.23 94.29 -14.66
N ALA A 200 15.57 93.77 -15.69
CA ALA A 200 15.18 94.56 -16.87
C ALA A 200 14.25 95.73 -16.50
N SER A 201 13.32 95.51 -15.58
CA SER A 201 12.41 96.56 -15.08
C SER A 201 13.15 97.61 -14.26
N GLN A 202 14.11 97.21 -13.42
CA GLN A 202 14.99 98.13 -12.69
C GLN A 202 15.86 98.94 -13.67
N VAL A 203 16.47 98.30 -14.68
CA VAL A 203 17.25 98.99 -15.71
C VAL A 203 16.40 100.03 -16.45
N ARG A 204 15.13 99.71 -16.77
CA ARG A 204 14.20 100.70 -17.35
C ARG A 204 13.94 101.88 -16.41
N ALA A 205 13.74 101.63 -15.12
CA ALA A 205 13.53 102.69 -14.12
C ALA A 205 14.75 103.64 -13.99
N PHE A 206 15.98 103.09 -14.03
CA PHE A 206 17.22 103.86 -13.98
C PHE A 206 17.73 104.36 -15.35
N LYS A 207 16.94 104.15 -16.41
CA LYS A 207 17.19 104.50 -17.83
C LYS A 207 18.37 103.77 -18.50
N THR A 208 19.42 103.41 -17.77
CA THR A 208 20.58 102.68 -18.29
C THR A 208 21.12 101.66 -17.29
N GLY A 209 21.70 100.57 -17.78
CA GLY A 209 22.27 99.51 -16.93
C GLY A 209 23.44 99.99 -16.07
N ILE A 210 24.23 100.94 -16.56
CA ILE A 210 25.36 101.52 -15.82
C ILE A 210 24.88 102.30 -14.58
N ASN A 211 23.71 102.95 -14.66
CA ASN A 211 23.16 103.72 -13.54
C ASN A 211 22.64 102.80 -12.42
N LEU A 212 22.02 101.68 -12.78
CA LEU A 212 21.62 100.64 -11.81
C LEU A 212 22.85 100.04 -11.11
N ALA A 213 23.91 99.72 -11.86
CA ALA A 213 25.15 99.21 -11.31
C ALA A 213 25.82 100.20 -10.34
N ARG A 214 25.83 101.51 -10.69
CA ARG A 214 26.30 102.59 -9.81
C ARG A 214 25.47 102.66 -8.52
N TYR A 215 24.14 102.62 -8.60
CA TYR A 215 23.26 102.63 -7.43
C TYR A 215 23.52 101.43 -6.50
N ALA A 216 23.58 100.21 -7.05
CA ALA A 216 23.85 99.00 -6.27
C ALA A 216 25.26 99.01 -5.64
N PHE A 217 26.26 99.53 -6.37
CA PHE A 217 27.62 99.72 -5.89
C PHE A 217 27.64 100.67 -4.69
N TYR A 218 27.02 101.85 -4.82
CA TYR A 218 26.95 102.83 -3.73
C TYR A 218 26.17 102.29 -2.53
N GLN A 219 25.11 101.50 -2.73
CA GLN A 219 24.37 100.89 -1.63
C GLN A 219 25.22 99.88 -0.81
N LYS A 220 26.07 99.10 -1.47
CA LYS A 220 26.90 98.07 -0.77
C LYS A 220 28.22 98.61 -0.22
N LEU A 221 28.84 99.57 -0.90
CA LEU A 221 30.14 100.11 -0.51
C LEU A 221 30.04 101.41 0.27
N GLY A 222 29.00 102.22 0.03
CA GLY A 222 28.78 103.48 0.75
C GLY A 222 28.81 103.36 2.27
N PRO A 223 28.12 102.39 2.90
CA PRO A 223 28.13 102.22 4.35
C PRO A 223 29.46 101.70 4.92
N ARG A 224 30.35 101.18 4.08
CA ARG A 224 31.60 100.50 4.50
C ARG A 224 32.87 101.28 4.17
N ILE A 225 32.76 102.39 3.44
CA ILE A 225 33.90 103.23 3.10
C ILE A 225 34.01 104.37 4.13
N GLY A 226 35.01 104.29 5.00
CA GLY A 226 35.41 105.38 5.90
C GLY A 226 36.41 106.34 5.27
N THR A 227 37.40 105.82 4.54
CA THR A 227 38.42 106.62 3.82
C THR A 227 38.99 105.82 2.67
N LEU A 228 39.07 106.41 1.48
CA LEU A 228 39.75 105.84 0.30
C LEU A 228 40.99 106.69 0.00
N ILE A 229 42.17 106.06 -0.01
CA ILE A 229 43.42 106.66 -0.48
C ILE A 229 43.84 105.90 -1.73
N GLY A 230 43.86 106.56 -2.88
CA GLY A 230 44.27 105.99 -4.15
C GLY A 230 44.68 107.08 -5.14
N SER A 231 45.61 106.77 -6.03
CA SER A 231 46.04 107.65 -7.13
C SER A 231 45.07 107.59 -8.31
N ASP A 232 45.02 108.63 -9.16
CA ASP A 232 44.12 108.71 -10.32
C ASP A 232 44.68 108.07 -11.62
N THR A 233 45.67 107.20 -11.51
CA THR A 233 46.28 106.53 -12.68
C THR A 233 45.43 105.34 -13.16
N PRO A 234 45.31 105.09 -14.48
CA PRO A 234 44.46 104.03 -15.04
C PRO A 234 44.77 102.62 -14.52
N ASP A 235 46.03 102.36 -14.18
CA ASP A 235 46.52 101.07 -13.65
C ASP A 235 46.41 100.94 -12.11
N SER A 236 45.90 101.96 -11.43
CA SER A 236 45.76 101.93 -9.97
C SER A 236 44.35 101.51 -9.53
N PHE A 237 44.24 101.14 -8.24
CA PHE A 237 42.98 100.75 -7.64
C PHE A 237 41.89 101.83 -7.74
N GLY A 238 42.26 103.12 -7.79
CA GLY A 238 41.34 104.24 -8.05
C GLY A 238 40.80 104.26 -9.49
N GLY A 239 41.65 103.91 -10.46
CA GLY A 239 41.31 103.82 -11.88
C GLY A 239 40.19 102.82 -12.18
N LEU A 240 40.11 101.73 -11.40
CA LEU A 240 39.04 100.72 -11.51
C LEU A 240 37.64 101.29 -11.22
N PHE A 241 37.54 102.41 -10.50
CA PHE A 241 36.27 103.05 -10.13
C PHE A 241 35.88 104.23 -11.03
N GLN A 242 36.77 104.71 -11.91
CA GLN A 242 36.50 105.83 -12.82
C GLN A 242 35.22 105.66 -13.66
N PRO A 243 34.90 104.47 -14.23
CA PRO A 243 33.67 104.29 -15.00
C PRO A 243 32.38 104.45 -14.18
N TYR A 244 32.46 104.35 -12.85
CA TYR A 244 31.33 104.38 -11.93
C TYR A 244 31.10 105.75 -11.27
N TRP A 245 32.02 106.71 -11.42
CA TRP A 245 31.83 108.06 -10.89
C TRP A 245 30.69 108.81 -11.60
N SER A 246 29.93 109.61 -10.84
CA SER A 246 28.90 110.48 -11.40
C SER A 246 29.57 111.51 -12.31
N LYS A 247 28.87 111.97 -13.35
CA LYS A 247 29.40 113.04 -14.23
C LYS A 247 29.64 114.37 -13.49
N GLU A 248 29.16 114.49 -12.25
CA GLU A 248 29.33 115.65 -11.36
C GLU A 248 30.47 115.48 -10.35
N ALA A 249 31.03 114.28 -10.17
CA ALA A 249 32.15 114.00 -9.27
C ALA A 249 33.46 113.81 -10.04
N LYS A 250 33.62 114.54 -11.14
CA LYS A 250 34.89 114.68 -11.83
C LYS A 250 35.51 116.00 -11.34
N PRO A 251 36.73 116.03 -10.78
CA PRO A 251 37.46 117.30 -10.72
C PRO A 251 37.77 117.81 -12.14
#